data_AF-A0AAV0MA14-F1
#
_entry.id   AF-A0AAV0MA14-F1
#
_cell.length_a   1.000
_cell.length_b   1.000
_cell.length_c   1.000
_cell.angle_alpha   90.00
_cell.angle_beta   90.00
_cell.angle_gamma   90.00
#
_symmetry.space_group_name_H-M   'P 1'
#
loop_
_entity.id
_entity.type
_entity.pdbx_description
1 polymer ?
#
loop_
_entity_poly.entity_id
_entity_poly.type
_entity_poly.pdbx_seq_one_letter_code
_entity_poly.pdbx_strand_id
1 'polypeptide(L)'
;MECWSSKFCNQARPFLAVIFMQFGYAGMSIISKFALDRGMSQHVLVVYRHAIATAVIAPFALIFDRKVRPKLTWGIFFKVALLGLLEPTIDQNLYYTGMKYTSATFAAAMVNVVPAFAFLMAWALRLESVNLKKVHSQAKILGTIVTVGGAMLMTLIKGARVDLPWTEGVQAATTSAAAQDPVKGAIMLAIGCISWAGFVILQTITLKSYPAELSLTALICMMGTIEGSVLAIGMEWGNPSAWAIGLDTKLLAAAYSGVICSGMAYYIQGMVLKTKGPVFVTAFSPLSMVIVTILGSIFLSEILYMGRILGTIVIVLGLYIVLWGKSKDQQPGSGDDKVTDLPTANAAATASSVDDDEHFVSLEVSRA
;
A
#
# COMPACT_ATOMS: atom_id res chain seq x y z
N MET A 1 14.30 -12.20 -28.68
CA MET A 1 14.55 -11.16 -27.66
C MET A 1 13.25 -10.53 -27.12
N GLU A 2 12.18 -10.41 -27.91
CA GLU A 2 10.89 -9.84 -27.48
C GLU A 2 10.18 -10.62 -26.34
N CYS A 3 10.30 -11.96 -26.31
CA CYS A 3 9.76 -12.78 -25.21
C CYS A 3 10.52 -12.58 -23.88
N TRP A 4 11.82 -12.26 -23.94
CA TRP A 4 12.64 -11.98 -22.74
C TRP A 4 12.40 -10.55 -22.24
N SER A 5 12.32 -9.57 -23.15
CA SER A 5 11.97 -8.18 -22.85
C SER A 5 10.56 -8.04 -22.27
N SER A 6 9.57 -8.77 -22.81
CA SER A 6 8.20 -8.77 -22.29
C SER A 6 8.07 -9.46 -20.92
N LYS A 7 8.77 -10.57 -20.68
CA LYS A 7 8.85 -11.20 -19.35
C LYS A 7 9.51 -10.28 -18.33
N PHE A 8 10.61 -9.62 -18.68
CA PHE A 8 11.29 -8.65 -17.82
C PHE A 8 10.41 -7.44 -17.52
N CYS A 9 9.76 -6.84 -18.52
CA CYS A 9 8.81 -5.75 -18.34
C CYS A 9 7.63 -6.14 -17.42
N ASN A 10 7.08 -7.34 -17.61
CA ASN A 10 5.98 -7.83 -16.76
C ASN A 10 6.42 -8.10 -15.32
N GLN A 11 7.66 -8.54 -15.10
CA GLN A 11 8.21 -8.74 -13.75
C GLN A 11 8.54 -7.41 -13.06
N ALA A 12 9.07 -6.43 -13.80
CA ALA A 12 9.47 -5.11 -13.28
C ALA A 12 8.28 -4.18 -13.01
N ARG A 13 7.18 -4.32 -13.74
CA ARG A 13 6.00 -3.42 -13.65
C ARG A 13 5.44 -3.26 -12.23
N PRO A 14 5.23 -4.33 -11.41
CA PRO A 14 4.78 -4.17 -10.03
C PRO A 14 5.78 -3.44 -9.13
N PHE A 15 7.08 -3.55 -9.39
CA PHE A 15 8.11 -2.84 -8.62
C PHE A 15 8.10 -1.36 -8.94
N LEU A 16 8.12 -1.00 -10.23
CA LEU A 16 8.05 0.40 -10.67
C LEU A 16 6.77 1.07 -10.20
N ALA A 17 5.64 0.36 -10.23
CA ALA A 17 4.36 0.88 -9.77
C ALA A 17 4.36 1.15 -8.25
N VAL A 18 4.94 0.26 -7.44
CA VAL A 18 5.07 0.48 -5.99
C VAL A 18 6.05 1.61 -5.69
N ILE A 19 7.18 1.69 -6.39
CA ILE A 19 8.14 2.80 -6.25
C ILE A 19 7.45 4.14 -6.55
N PHE A 20 6.72 4.24 -7.67
CA PHE A 20 5.94 5.42 -8.02
C PHE A 20 4.96 5.81 -6.91
N MET A 21 4.24 4.83 -6.36
CA MET A 21 3.34 5.04 -5.23
C MET A 21 4.08 5.58 -3.98
N GLN A 22 5.27 5.07 -3.66
CA GLN A 22 6.06 5.59 -2.52
C GLN A 22 6.53 7.03 -2.74
N PHE A 23 6.94 7.41 -3.97
CA PHE A 23 7.22 8.81 -4.31
C PHE A 23 5.98 9.69 -4.16
N GLY A 24 4.81 9.20 -4.61
CA GLY A 24 3.54 9.87 -4.44
C GLY A 24 3.19 10.14 -2.96
N TYR A 25 3.30 9.11 -2.11
CA TYR A 25 3.07 9.25 -0.68
C TYR A 25 4.06 10.22 -0.02
N ALA A 26 5.34 10.17 -0.41
CA ALA A 26 6.33 11.09 0.14
C ALA A 26 6.03 12.55 -0.22
N GLY A 27 5.68 12.83 -1.48
CA GLY A 27 5.25 14.17 -1.91
C GLY A 27 4.00 14.63 -1.15
N MET A 28 3.05 13.73 -0.92
CA MET A 28 1.83 14.03 -0.18
C MET A 28 2.11 14.42 1.27
N SER A 29 3.02 13.75 1.96
CA SER A 29 3.39 14.10 3.34
C SER A 29 3.89 15.54 3.44
N ILE A 30 4.71 15.99 2.49
CA ILE A 30 5.26 17.35 2.47
C ILE A 30 4.18 18.38 2.12
N ILE A 31 3.46 18.17 1.02
CA ILE A 31 2.41 19.10 0.56
C ILE A 31 1.30 19.23 1.60
N SER A 32 0.88 18.11 2.20
CA SER A 32 -0.15 18.10 3.24
C SER A 32 0.35 18.79 4.50
N LYS A 33 1.58 18.52 4.96
CA LYS A 33 2.13 19.22 6.14
C LYS A 33 2.13 20.73 5.93
N PHE A 34 2.59 21.18 4.77
CA PHE A 34 2.60 22.60 4.42
C PHE A 34 1.20 23.22 4.40
N ALA A 35 0.20 22.53 3.84
CA ALA A 35 -1.19 23.00 3.84
C ALA A 35 -1.81 23.02 5.25
N LEU A 36 -1.53 21.99 6.05
CA LEU A 36 -1.99 21.87 7.44
C LEU A 36 -1.41 22.98 8.32
N ASP A 37 -0.15 23.35 8.13
CA ASP A 37 0.52 24.45 8.85
C ASP A 37 -0.03 25.83 8.48
N ARG A 38 -0.60 25.97 7.28
CA ARG A 38 -1.36 27.16 6.83
C ARG A 38 -2.84 27.13 7.24
N GLY A 39 -3.19 26.30 8.22
CA GLY A 39 -4.54 26.26 8.81
C GLY A 39 -5.57 25.49 7.99
N MET A 40 -5.16 24.60 7.07
CA MET A 40 -6.12 23.67 6.46
C MET A 40 -6.66 22.70 7.50
N SER A 41 -7.98 22.49 7.53
CA SER A 41 -8.58 21.43 8.32
C SER A 41 -8.21 20.07 7.73
N GLN A 42 -7.67 19.17 8.56
CA GLN A 42 -7.34 17.82 8.11
C GLN A 42 -8.58 17.03 7.68
N HIS A 43 -9.72 17.26 8.35
CA HIS A 43 -10.96 16.54 8.08
C HIS A 43 -11.50 16.92 6.71
N VAL A 44 -11.51 18.22 6.42
CA VAL A 44 -11.90 18.75 5.12
C VAL A 44 -10.94 18.31 4.02
N LEU A 45 -9.62 18.32 4.28
CA LEU A 45 -8.62 17.82 3.31
C LEU A 45 -8.91 16.39 2.88
N VAL A 46 -9.22 15.49 3.83
CA VAL A 46 -9.56 14.09 3.54
C VAL A 46 -10.80 13.99 2.64
N VAL A 47 -11.84 14.78 2.93
CA VAL A 47 -13.07 14.80 2.12
C VAL A 47 -12.78 15.20 0.68
N TYR A 48 -12.11 16.35 0.47
CA TYR A 48 -11.81 16.82 -0.87
C TYR A 48 -10.86 15.89 -1.62
N ARG A 49 -9.85 15.33 -0.93
CA ARG A 49 -8.96 14.30 -1.48
C ARG A 49 -9.75 13.14 -2.08
N HIS A 50 -10.73 12.62 -1.35
CA HIS A 50 -11.51 11.45 -1.79
C HIS A 50 -12.59 11.81 -2.80
N ALA A 51 -13.17 13.00 -2.71
CA ALA A 51 -14.12 13.51 -3.70
C ALA A 51 -13.45 13.66 -5.07
N ILE A 52 -12.25 14.24 -5.10
CA ILE A 52 -11.44 14.40 -6.33
C ILE A 52 -11.04 13.03 -6.86
N ALA A 53 -10.56 12.12 -5.99
CA ALA A 53 -10.21 10.76 -6.39
C ALA A 53 -11.40 10.03 -7.03
N THR A 54 -12.58 10.12 -6.43
CA THR A 54 -13.83 9.56 -6.96
C THR A 54 -14.16 10.14 -8.33
N ALA A 55 -14.16 11.48 -8.45
CA ALA A 55 -14.48 12.15 -9.70
C ALA A 55 -13.52 11.78 -10.83
N VAL A 56 -12.24 11.58 -10.52
CA VAL A 56 -11.22 11.21 -11.50
C VAL A 56 -11.28 9.74 -11.85
N ILE A 57 -11.43 8.81 -10.89
CA ILE A 57 -11.37 7.37 -11.16
C ILE A 57 -12.69 6.79 -11.65
N ALA A 58 -13.84 7.32 -11.22
CA ALA A 58 -15.15 6.76 -11.56
C ALA A 58 -15.39 6.66 -13.09
N PRO A 59 -15.05 7.65 -13.93
CA PRO A 59 -15.17 7.52 -15.39
C PRO A 59 -14.36 6.35 -15.95
N PHE A 60 -13.11 6.17 -15.50
CA PHE A 60 -12.26 5.07 -15.93
C PHE A 60 -12.84 3.73 -15.47
N ALA A 61 -13.32 3.64 -14.23
CA ALA A 61 -13.98 2.44 -13.73
C ALA A 61 -15.22 2.06 -14.57
N LEU A 62 -16.05 3.04 -14.95
CA LEU A 62 -17.23 2.82 -15.77
C LEU A 62 -16.90 2.36 -17.20
N ILE A 63 -15.73 2.70 -17.72
CA ILE A 63 -15.28 2.31 -19.07
C ILE A 63 -14.54 0.98 -19.05
N PHE A 64 -13.51 0.86 -18.22
CA PHE A 64 -12.56 -0.26 -18.25
C PHE A 64 -13.06 -1.50 -17.49
N ASP A 65 -13.75 -1.34 -16.37
CA ASP A 65 -14.23 -2.47 -15.57
C ASP A 65 -15.63 -2.93 -15.97
N ARG A 66 -16.31 -2.24 -16.90
CA ARG A 66 -17.72 -2.48 -17.26
C ARG A 66 -18.06 -3.95 -17.51
N LYS A 67 -17.15 -4.70 -18.13
CA LYS A 67 -17.35 -6.11 -18.51
C LYS A 67 -16.95 -7.10 -17.40
N VAL A 68 -16.15 -6.67 -16.43
CA VAL A 68 -15.58 -7.53 -15.37
C VAL A 68 -16.29 -7.29 -14.03
N ARG A 69 -16.97 -6.15 -13.88
CA ARG A 69 -17.61 -5.70 -12.64
C ARG A 69 -18.73 -6.67 -12.19
N PRO A 70 -18.59 -7.33 -11.03
CA PRO A 70 -19.66 -8.13 -10.45
C PRO A 70 -20.81 -7.26 -9.93
N LYS A 71 -21.95 -7.89 -9.63
CA LYS A 71 -23.06 -7.21 -8.94
C LYS A 71 -22.63 -6.81 -7.53
N LEU A 72 -22.95 -5.58 -7.15
CA LEU A 72 -22.70 -5.09 -5.79
C LEU A 72 -23.76 -5.68 -4.85
N THR A 73 -23.43 -6.81 -4.22
CA THR A 73 -24.28 -7.41 -3.17
C THR A 73 -24.12 -6.65 -1.86
N TRP A 74 -25.08 -6.78 -0.95
CA TRP A 74 -24.99 -6.17 0.38
C TRP A 74 -23.70 -6.52 1.12
N GLY A 75 -23.26 -7.78 1.05
CA GLY A 75 -21.99 -8.20 1.68
C GLY A 75 -20.76 -7.52 1.09
N ILE A 76 -20.72 -7.26 -0.23
CA ILE A 76 -19.62 -6.51 -0.86
C ILE A 76 -19.72 -5.03 -0.48
N PHE A 77 -20.93 -4.46 -0.48
CA PHE A 77 -21.16 -3.08 -0.05
C PHE A 77 -20.65 -2.84 1.38
N PHE A 78 -20.98 -3.71 2.34
CA PHE A 78 -20.47 -3.58 3.71
C PHE A 78 -18.94 -3.67 3.80
N LYS A 79 -18.30 -4.54 3.00
CA LYS A 79 -16.82 -4.59 2.91
C LYS A 79 -16.26 -3.28 2.37
N VAL A 80 -16.86 -2.72 1.33
CA VAL A 80 -16.45 -1.44 0.72
C VAL A 80 -16.63 -0.28 1.71
N ALA A 81 -17.75 -0.21 2.43
CA ALA A 81 -17.97 0.78 3.47
C ALA A 81 -16.89 0.66 4.56
N LEU A 82 -16.63 -0.55 5.05
CA LEU A 82 -15.57 -0.77 6.04
C LEU A 82 -14.16 -0.43 5.49
N LEU A 83 -13.91 -0.62 4.20
CA LEU A 83 -12.67 -0.15 3.55
C LEU A 83 -12.57 1.37 3.54
N GLY A 84 -13.67 2.08 3.23
CA GLY A 84 -13.77 3.54 3.33
C GLY A 84 -13.58 4.06 4.77
N LEU A 85 -14.01 3.27 5.74
CA LEU A 85 -13.91 3.65 7.15
C LEU A 85 -12.48 3.48 7.66
N LEU A 86 -11.84 2.35 7.34
CA LEU A 86 -10.53 2.01 7.88
C LEU A 86 -9.43 2.94 7.38
N GLU A 87 -9.27 3.13 6.07
CA GLU A 87 -8.17 3.95 5.56
C GLU A 87 -8.60 5.40 5.31
N PRO A 88 -9.57 5.71 4.43
CA PRO A 88 -9.90 7.11 4.14
C PRO A 88 -10.35 7.89 5.37
N THR A 89 -11.19 7.28 6.22
CA THR A 89 -11.79 7.99 7.35
C THR A 89 -10.92 7.93 8.60
N ILE A 90 -10.60 6.75 9.12
CA ILE A 90 -9.88 6.61 10.40
C ILE A 90 -8.39 6.89 10.21
N ASP A 91 -7.70 6.14 9.34
CA ASP A 91 -6.24 6.26 9.19
C ASP A 91 -5.84 7.66 8.77
N GLN A 92 -6.39 8.20 7.69
CA GLN A 92 -5.90 9.48 7.16
C GLN A 92 -6.15 10.66 8.11
N ASN A 93 -7.30 10.69 8.78
CA ASN A 93 -7.57 11.74 9.77
C ASN A 93 -6.60 11.64 10.95
N LEU A 94 -6.39 10.43 11.48
CA LEU A 94 -5.42 10.21 12.56
C LEU A 94 -3.98 10.48 12.12
N TYR A 95 -3.64 10.15 10.87
CA TYR A 95 -2.33 10.40 10.27
C TYR A 95 -2.05 11.90 10.16
N TYR A 96 -2.97 12.68 9.58
CA TYR A 96 -2.80 14.13 9.46
C TYR A 96 -2.83 14.84 10.82
N THR A 97 -3.72 14.44 11.73
CA THR A 97 -3.73 15.02 13.07
C THR A 97 -2.46 14.64 13.83
N GLY A 98 -2.03 13.38 13.81
CA GLY A 98 -0.79 12.93 14.43
C GLY A 98 0.45 13.62 13.85
N MET A 99 0.44 13.89 12.54
CA MET A 99 1.48 14.69 11.87
C MET A 99 1.48 16.16 12.33
N LYS A 100 0.32 16.77 12.60
CA LYS A 100 0.24 18.11 13.21
C LYS A 100 0.87 18.14 14.61
N TYR A 101 0.62 17.11 15.42
CA TYR A 101 1.22 16.97 16.76
C TYR A 101 2.71 16.61 16.76
N THR A 102 3.27 16.20 15.61
CA THR A 102 4.65 15.71 15.50
C THR A 102 5.37 16.35 14.30
N SER A 103 5.79 15.57 13.30
CA SER A 103 6.42 16.05 12.08
C SER A 103 6.10 15.12 10.90
N ALA A 104 6.35 15.58 9.67
CA ALA A 104 6.14 14.76 8.47
C ALA A 104 7.03 13.52 8.50
N THR A 105 8.28 13.67 8.95
CA THR A 105 9.18 12.54 9.16
C THR A 105 8.66 11.57 10.20
N PHE A 106 8.25 12.06 11.37
CA PHE A 106 7.81 11.18 12.45
C PHE A 106 6.59 10.35 12.01
N ALA A 107 5.63 10.99 11.33
CA ALA A 107 4.50 10.30 10.73
C ALA A 107 4.92 9.26 9.68
N ALA A 108 5.81 9.62 8.75
CA ALA A 108 6.35 8.68 7.76
C ALA A 108 7.12 7.52 8.40
N ALA A 109 7.70 7.74 9.59
CA ALA A 109 8.37 6.70 10.32
C ALA A 109 7.43 5.67 10.96
N MET A 110 6.33 6.15 11.56
CA MET A 110 5.31 5.30 12.17
C MET A 110 4.69 4.34 11.16
N VAL A 111 4.53 4.77 9.90
CA VAL A 111 4.01 3.94 8.80
C VAL A 111 4.82 2.66 8.57
N ASN A 112 6.11 2.62 8.95
CA ASN A 112 6.91 1.40 8.82
C ASN A 112 6.53 0.27 9.77
N VAL A 113 5.61 0.51 10.71
CA VAL A 113 5.03 -0.53 11.57
C VAL A 113 3.81 -1.19 10.90
N VAL A 114 3.24 -0.60 9.84
CA VAL A 114 2.10 -1.17 9.09
C VAL A 114 2.34 -2.61 8.61
N PRO A 115 3.50 -2.98 8.02
CA PRO A 115 3.77 -4.37 7.63
C PRO A 115 3.69 -5.35 8.80
N ALA A 116 4.15 -4.95 9.99
CA ALA A 116 4.11 -5.79 11.18
C ALA A 116 2.66 -6.02 11.65
N PHE A 117 1.85 -4.96 11.70
CA PHE A 117 0.43 -5.07 12.03
C PHE A 117 -0.35 -5.90 10.98
N ALA A 118 -0.05 -5.71 9.69
CA ALA A 118 -0.69 -6.47 8.62
C ALA A 118 -0.38 -7.96 8.74
N PHE A 119 0.88 -8.33 9.05
CA PHE A 119 1.27 -9.71 9.28
C PHE A 119 0.55 -10.33 10.49
N LEU A 120 0.54 -9.63 11.64
CA LEU A 120 -0.16 -10.10 12.85
C LEU A 120 -1.64 -10.34 12.58
N MET A 121 -2.28 -9.44 11.82
CA MET A 121 -3.69 -9.55 11.48
C MET A 121 -3.96 -10.67 10.47
N ALA A 122 -3.12 -10.83 9.45
CA ALA A 122 -3.20 -11.94 8.50
C ALA A 122 -3.05 -13.30 9.19
N TRP A 123 -2.15 -13.39 10.16
CA TRP A 123 -1.95 -14.58 10.98
C TRP A 123 -3.16 -14.86 11.87
N ALA A 124 -3.67 -13.85 12.58
CA ALA A 124 -4.86 -13.97 13.43
C ALA A 124 -6.11 -14.41 12.64
N LEU A 125 -6.27 -13.91 11.41
CA LEU A 125 -7.37 -14.26 10.50
C LEU A 125 -7.12 -15.56 9.72
N ARG A 126 -6.02 -16.28 9.98
CA ARG A 126 -5.61 -17.51 9.28
C ARG A 126 -5.55 -17.37 7.76
N LEU A 127 -5.27 -16.18 7.26
CA LEU A 127 -5.15 -15.90 5.83
C LEU A 127 -3.82 -16.37 5.24
N GLU A 128 -2.80 -16.54 6.09
CA GLU A 128 -1.50 -17.06 5.72
C GLU A 128 -1.08 -18.19 6.68
N SER A 129 -0.79 -19.38 6.13
CA SER A 129 -0.09 -20.43 6.86
C SER A 129 1.41 -20.18 6.74
N VAL A 130 2.03 -19.65 7.80
CA VAL A 130 3.47 -19.36 7.78
C VAL A 130 4.23 -20.69 7.89
N ASN A 131 4.63 -21.24 6.75
CA ASN A 131 5.52 -22.40 6.73
C ASN A 131 6.97 -21.92 6.94
N LEU A 132 7.34 -21.79 8.21
CA LEU A 132 8.62 -21.23 8.71
C LEU A 132 9.86 -22.03 8.31
N LYS A 133 9.71 -23.23 7.73
CA LYS A 133 10.84 -24.10 7.39
C LYS A 133 11.53 -23.75 6.07
N LYS A 134 10.96 -22.86 5.25
CA LYS A 134 11.58 -22.43 3.98
C LYS A 134 12.53 -21.26 4.20
N VAL A 135 13.77 -21.39 3.73
CA VAL A 135 14.83 -20.35 3.82
C VAL A 135 14.37 -19.01 3.23
N HIS A 136 13.54 -19.03 2.19
CA HIS A 136 12.96 -17.83 1.56
C HIS A 136 11.94 -17.11 2.46
N SER A 137 11.15 -17.86 3.24
CA SER A 137 10.24 -17.27 4.23
C SER A 137 11.01 -16.63 5.38
N GLN A 138 12.11 -17.26 5.81
CA GLN A 138 13.01 -16.72 6.83
C GLN A 138 13.68 -15.42 6.37
N ALA A 139 14.15 -15.36 5.12
CA ALA A 139 14.74 -14.13 4.55
C ALA A 139 13.74 -12.96 4.52
N LYS A 140 12.47 -13.20 4.19
CA LYS A 140 11.43 -12.15 4.21
C LYS A 140 11.12 -11.65 5.62
N ILE A 141 11.03 -12.57 6.59
CA ILE A 141 10.81 -12.23 8.00
C ILE A 141 12.00 -11.43 8.53
N LEU A 142 13.23 -11.93 8.31
CA LEU A 142 14.45 -11.25 8.73
C LEU A 142 14.59 -9.86 8.08
N GLY A 143 14.38 -9.77 6.77
CA GLY A 143 14.41 -8.50 6.05
C GLY A 143 13.37 -7.52 6.58
N THR A 144 12.17 -7.99 6.95
CA THR A 144 11.13 -7.16 7.59
C THR A 144 11.57 -6.69 8.97
N ILE A 145 12.14 -7.57 9.80
CA ILE A 145 12.68 -7.21 11.12
C ILE A 145 13.79 -6.17 11.00
N VAL A 146 14.74 -6.37 10.07
CA VAL A 146 15.83 -5.42 9.82
C VAL A 146 15.28 -4.07 9.35
N THR A 147 14.29 -4.09 8.47
CA THR A 147 13.64 -2.88 7.95
C THR A 147 12.92 -2.09 9.05
N VAL A 148 12.13 -2.78 9.89
CA VAL A 148 11.45 -2.17 11.05
C VAL A 148 12.46 -1.67 12.06
N GLY A 149 13.51 -2.45 12.35
CA GLY A 149 14.61 -2.05 13.21
C GLY A 149 15.35 -0.81 12.70
N GLY A 150 15.56 -0.70 11.39
CA GLY A 150 16.13 0.49 10.74
C GLY A 150 15.23 1.72 10.90
N ALA A 151 13.91 1.56 10.80
CA ALA A 151 12.95 2.63 11.05
C ALA A 151 12.93 3.06 12.53
N MET A 152 13.06 2.12 13.47
CA MET A 152 13.20 2.42 14.90
C MET A 152 14.53 3.12 15.21
N LEU A 153 15.64 2.68 14.60
CA LEU A 153 16.95 3.33 14.69
C LEU A 153 16.88 4.78 14.22
N MET A 154 16.23 5.01 13.07
CA MET A 154 16.02 6.33 12.48
C MET A 154 15.23 7.29 13.39
N THR A 155 14.33 6.78 14.21
CA THR A 155 13.44 7.59 15.06
C THR A 155 13.95 7.77 16.49
N LEU A 156 14.46 6.71 17.10
CA LEU A 156 14.80 6.67 18.52
C LEU A 156 16.24 7.10 18.80
N ILE A 157 17.16 6.90 17.85
CA ILE A 157 18.55 7.31 18.04
C ILE A 157 18.74 8.74 17.55
N LYS A 158 18.87 9.66 18.51
CA LYS A 158 19.37 11.00 18.24
C LYS A 158 20.88 10.94 18.11
N GLY A 159 21.41 11.45 17.00
CA GLY A 159 22.84 11.58 16.76
C GLY A 159 23.27 13.04 16.71
N ALA A 160 24.53 13.30 16.36
CA ALA A 160 24.99 14.66 16.07
C ALA A 160 24.13 15.32 14.98
N ARG A 161 23.91 16.63 15.11
CA ARG A 161 23.29 17.46 14.07
C ARG A 161 24.15 17.36 12.82
N VAL A 162 23.50 17.12 11.69
CA VAL A 162 24.16 17.19 10.38
C VAL A 162 23.88 18.57 9.84
N ASP A 163 24.91 19.41 9.81
CA ASP A 163 24.79 20.77 9.28
C ASP A 163 24.76 20.71 7.76
N LEU A 164 23.62 21.09 7.19
CA LEU A 164 23.40 21.18 5.75
C LEU A 164 23.34 22.65 5.32
N PRO A 165 23.85 23.02 4.13
CA PRO A 165 23.94 24.41 3.67
C PRO A 165 22.60 25.16 3.67
N TRP A 166 21.49 24.46 3.40
CA TRP A 166 20.12 25.02 3.38
C TRP A 166 19.45 25.05 4.76
N THR A 167 20.11 24.54 5.80
CA THR A 167 19.67 24.59 7.20
C THR A 167 20.59 25.46 8.07
N GLU A 168 21.58 26.14 7.46
CA GLU A 168 22.44 27.09 8.15
C GLU A 168 21.65 28.31 8.62
N GLY A 169 21.90 28.76 9.85
CA GLY A 169 21.17 29.88 10.46
C GLY A 169 19.77 29.54 10.96
N VAL A 170 19.23 28.35 10.64
CA VAL A 170 18.13 27.76 11.41
C VAL A 170 18.74 27.38 12.76
N GLN A 171 18.66 28.30 13.73
CA GLN A 171 18.68 27.92 15.14
C GLN A 171 17.73 26.74 15.27
N ALA A 172 18.01 25.81 16.19
CA ALA A 172 16.91 24.96 16.65
C ALA A 172 15.89 25.92 17.24
N ALA A 173 15.02 26.50 16.40
CA ALA A 173 13.63 26.59 16.72
C ALA A 173 13.38 25.18 17.21
N THR A 174 13.32 25.03 18.54
CA THR A 174 12.14 24.46 19.15
C THR A 174 11.04 24.91 18.23
N THR A 175 10.74 24.08 17.22
CA THR A 175 9.54 24.16 16.42
C THR A 175 8.53 24.54 17.46
N SER A 176 7.94 25.72 17.31
CA SER A 176 6.99 26.25 18.27
C SER A 176 5.78 25.31 18.22
N ALA A 177 5.96 24.13 18.81
CA ALA A 177 4.98 23.22 19.29
C ALA A 177 4.35 24.04 20.40
N ALA A 178 3.39 24.85 20.01
CA ALA A 178 2.40 25.38 20.92
C ALA A 178 1.84 24.17 21.68
N ALA A 179 2.40 23.85 22.85
CA ALA A 179 1.94 22.84 23.80
C ALA A 179 1.28 21.60 23.16
N GLN A 180 1.94 20.95 22.19
CA GLN A 180 1.39 19.77 21.51
C GLN A 180 2.05 18.51 22.07
N ASP A 181 1.24 17.66 22.69
CA ASP A 181 1.65 16.41 23.32
C ASP A 181 2.13 15.40 22.26
N PRO A 182 3.46 15.14 22.16
CA PRO A 182 4.00 14.23 21.14
C PRO A 182 3.57 12.78 21.38
N VAL A 183 3.22 12.41 22.62
CA VAL A 183 2.71 11.08 22.95
C VAL A 183 1.32 10.89 22.34
N LYS A 184 0.46 11.92 22.44
CA LYS A 184 -0.85 11.92 21.78
C LYS A 184 -0.70 11.74 20.27
N GLY A 185 0.22 12.46 19.62
CA GLY A 185 0.49 12.31 18.19
C GLY A 185 0.95 10.90 17.80
N ALA A 186 1.84 10.30 18.60
CA ALA A 186 2.31 8.93 18.39
C ALA A 186 1.21 7.87 18.54
N ILE A 187 0.33 8.01 19.54
CA ILE A 187 -0.81 7.11 19.74
C ILE A 187 -1.78 7.21 18.55
N MET A 188 -2.07 8.42 18.07
CA MET A 188 -2.94 8.61 16.90
C MET A 188 -2.36 7.94 15.66
N LEU A 189 -1.06 8.14 15.39
CA LEU A 189 -0.37 7.49 14.27
C LEU A 189 -0.35 5.97 14.40
N ALA A 190 -0.17 5.43 15.60
CA ALA A 190 -0.20 3.99 15.84
C ALA A 190 -1.57 3.38 15.53
N ILE A 191 -2.65 4.03 15.98
CA ILE A 191 -4.03 3.62 15.67
C ILE A 191 -4.28 3.70 14.15
N GLY A 192 -3.81 4.77 13.49
CA GLY A 192 -3.86 4.89 12.03
C GLY A 192 -3.18 3.70 11.34
N CYS A 193 -1.95 3.36 11.75
CA CYS A 193 -1.22 2.24 11.18
C CYS A 193 -1.94 0.88 11.34
N ILE A 194 -2.62 0.65 12.46
CA ILE A 194 -3.46 -0.55 12.68
C ILE A 194 -4.66 -0.53 11.72
N SER A 195 -5.29 0.63 11.55
CA SER A 195 -6.42 0.81 10.63
C SER A 195 -6.02 0.59 9.18
N TRP A 196 -4.87 1.13 8.73
CA TRP A 196 -4.32 0.90 7.41
C TRP A 196 -3.95 -0.58 7.19
N ALA A 197 -3.35 -1.25 8.19
CA ALA A 197 -3.13 -2.68 8.12
C ALA A 197 -4.45 -3.46 7.91
N GLY A 198 -5.52 -3.08 8.63
CA GLY A 198 -6.86 -3.63 8.45
C GLY A 198 -7.41 -3.42 7.05
N PHE A 199 -7.23 -2.21 6.50
CA PHE A 199 -7.60 -1.90 5.12
C PHE A 199 -6.90 -2.81 4.11
N VAL A 200 -5.58 -2.99 4.22
CA VAL A 200 -4.81 -3.85 3.29
C VAL A 200 -5.33 -5.28 3.30
N ILE A 201 -5.61 -5.83 4.48
CA ILE A 201 -6.13 -7.20 4.63
C ILE A 201 -7.55 -7.31 4.08
N LEU A 202 -8.44 -6.39 4.45
CA LEU A 202 -9.82 -6.38 3.97
C LEU A 202 -9.88 -6.15 2.46
N GLN A 203 -8.98 -5.34 1.90
CA GLN A 203 -8.92 -5.06 0.46
C GLN A 203 -8.51 -6.33 -0.29
N THR A 204 -7.55 -7.07 0.24
CA THR A 204 -7.15 -8.38 -0.30
C THR A 204 -8.31 -9.37 -0.31
N ILE A 205 -9.10 -9.44 0.77
CA ILE A 205 -10.31 -10.29 0.84
C ILE A 205 -11.37 -9.81 -0.15
N THR A 206 -11.59 -8.51 -0.26
CA THR A 206 -12.63 -7.91 -1.11
C THR A 206 -12.32 -8.12 -2.59
N LEU A 207 -11.06 -7.99 -3.00
CA LEU A 207 -10.61 -8.24 -4.37
C LEU A 207 -10.82 -9.69 -4.84
N LYS A 208 -10.93 -10.67 -3.92
CA LYS A 208 -11.31 -12.05 -4.27
C LYS A 208 -12.78 -12.16 -4.67
N SER A 209 -13.67 -11.40 -4.03
CA SER A 209 -15.12 -11.40 -4.32
C SER A 209 -15.53 -10.34 -5.36
N TYR A 210 -14.72 -9.29 -5.53
CA TYR A 210 -14.97 -8.17 -6.43
C TYR A 210 -13.68 -7.83 -7.21
N PRO A 211 -13.31 -8.63 -8.23
CA PRO A 211 -12.03 -8.53 -8.94
C PRO A 211 -12.01 -7.42 -10.00
N ALA A 212 -12.52 -6.24 -9.65
CA ALA A 212 -12.58 -5.04 -10.50
C ALA A 212 -11.87 -3.89 -9.77
N GLU A 213 -10.57 -3.71 -10.02
CA GLU A 213 -9.67 -2.88 -9.21
C GLU A 213 -10.04 -1.39 -9.30
N LEU A 214 -10.33 -0.86 -10.49
CA LEU A 214 -10.72 0.55 -10.67
C LEU A 214 -12.06 0.85 -10.02
N SER A 215 -13.02 -0.05 -10.19
CA SER A 215 -14.35 0.03 -9.59
C SER A 215 -14.28 -0.04 -8.08
N LEU A 216 -13.46 -0.94 -7.53
CA LEU A 216 -13.26 -1.03 -6.10
C LEU A 216 -12.64 0.26 -5.56
N THR A 217 -11.61 0.79 -6.23
CA THR A 217 -11.00 2.08 -5.86
C THR A 217 -12.02 3.22 -5.88
N ALA A 218 -12.80 3.36 -6.95
CA ALA A 218 -13.84 4.39 -7.05
C ALA A 218 -14.86 4.28 -5.90
N LEU A 219 -15.28 3.05 -5.57
CA LEU A 219 -16.22 2.79 -4.49
C LEU A 219 -15.62 3.09 -3.10
N ILE A 220 -14.37 2.72 -2.85
CA ILE A 220 -13.65 3.05 -1.60
C ILE A 220 -13.53 4.57 -1.47
N CYS A 221 -13.13 5.28 -2.53
CA CYS A 221 -13.02 6.73 -2.50
C CYS A 221 -14.38 7.41 -2.31
N MET A 222 -15.45 6.87 -2.92
CA MET A 222 -16.80 7.37 -2.73
C MET A 222 -17.26 7.20 -1.29
N MET A 223 -17.06 6.01 -0.70
CA MET A 223 -17.40 5.77 0.71
C MET A 223 -16.56 6.64 1.65
N GLY A 224 -15.26 6.77 1.40
CA GLY A 224 -14.39 7.67 2.17
C GLY A 224 -14.81 9.14 2.07
N THR A 225 -15.38 9.57 0.93
CA THR A 225 -15.96 10.91 0.79
C THR A 225 -17.20 11.05 1.67
N ILE A 226 -18.10 10.08 1.64
CA ILE A 226 -19.36 10.10 2.41
C ILE A 226 -19.07 10.07 3.91
N GLU A 227 -18.33 9.06 4.37
CA GLU A 227 -18.00 8.86 5.78
C GLU A 227 -17.10 9.98 6.30
N GLY A 228 -16.11 10.40 5.51
CA GLY A 228 -15.27 11.55 5.82
C GLY A 228 -16.06 12.84 5.91
N SER A 229 -17.10 13.04 5.09
CA SER A 229 -17.97 14.23 5.17
C SER A 229 -18.78 14.23 6.45
N VAL A 230 -19.35 13.09 6.84
CA VAL A 230 -20.08 12.95 8.11
C VAL A 230 -19.16 13.31 9.28
N LEU A 231 -17.93 12.77 9.29
CA LEU A 231 -16.94 13.10 10.31
C LEU A 231 -16.56 14.59 10.29
N ALA A 232 -16.25 15.14 9.12
CA ALA A 232 -15.82 16.53 8.97
C ALA A 232 -16.92 17.53 9.38
N ILE A 233 -18.19 17.25 9.06
CA ILE A 233 -19.33 18.07 9.51
C ILE A 233 -19.43 18.07 11.03
N GLY A 234 -19.22 16.91 11.67
CA GLY A 234 -19.22 16.82 13.13
C GLY A 234 -18.03 17.53 13.79
N MET A 235 -16.83 17.38 13.22
CA MET A 235 -15.59 17.94 13.79
C MET A 235 -15.43 19.45 13.55
N GLU A 236 -15.93 19.96 12.43
CA GLU A 236 -15.93 21.39 12.08
C GLU A 236 -17.31 22.02 12.27
N TRP A 237 -18.10 21.48 13.20
CA TRP A 237 -19.44 21.98 13.49
C TRP A 237 -19.37 23.45 13.91
N GLY A 238 -20.08 24.33 13.21
CA GLY A 238 -20.05 25.77 13.46
C GLY A 238 -18.87 26.52 12.83
N ASN A 239 -18.04 25.86 12.00
CA ASN A 239 -16.93 26.49 11.26
C ASN A 239 -17.07 26.32 9.73
N PRO A 240 -18.03 27.00 9.06
CA PRO A 240 -18.21 26.88 7.60
C PRO A 240 -16.97 27.31 6.80
N SER A 241 -16.16 28.23 7.34
CA SER A 241 -14.91 28.67 6.71
C SER A 241 -13.88 27.55 6.55
N ALA A 242 -13.94 26.47 7.34
CA ALA A 242 -13.06 25.32 7.16
C ALA A 242 -13.24 24.64 5.78
N TRP A 243 -14.45 24.73 5.22
CA TRP A 243 -14.80 24.15 3.91
C TRP A 243 -14.43 25.06 2.74
N ALA A 244 -14.06 26.31 2.98
CA ALA A 244 -13.63 27.22 1.94
C ALA A 244 -12.19 26.88 1.49
N ILE A 245 -12.08 26.16 0.37
CA ILE A 245 -10.81 25.90 -0.32
C ILE A 245 -10.64 26.94 -1.44
N GLY A 246 -9.61 27.78 -1.32
CA GLY A 246 -9.19 28.71 -2.38
C GLY A 246 -8.34 28.04 -3.45
N LEU A 247 -8.01 28.77 -4.52
CA LEU A 247 -7.03 28.36 -5.55
C LEU A 247 -5.59 28.51 -5.02
N ASP A 248 -5.29 27.87 -3.89
CA ASP A 248 -4.02 27.97 -3.19
C ASP A 248 -3.41 26.57 -2.91
N THR A 249 -2.44 26.54 -2.00
CA THR A 249 -1.77 25.30 -1.57
C THR A 249 -2.74 24.26 -0.99
N LYS A 250 -3.91 24.66 -0.49
CA LYS A 250 -4.94 23.75 0.02
C LYS A 250 -5.59 22.97 -1.11
N LEU A 251 -5.89 23.63 -2.23
CA LEU A 251 -6.39 22.94 -3.42
C LEU A 251 -5.33 22.05 -4.04
N LEU A 252 -4.07 22.51 -4.11
CA LEU A 252 -2.96 21.68 -4.59
C LEU A 252 -2.81 20.42 -3.73
N ALA A 253 -2.89 20.54 -2.40
CA ALA A 253 -2.85 19.39 -1.50
C ALA A 253 -3.98 18.41 -1.76
N ALA A 254 -5.23 18.89 -1.85
CA ALA A 254 -6.39 18.06 -2.12
C ALA A 254 -6.32 17.39 -3.51
N ALA A 255 -5.93 18.13 -4.55
CA ALA A 255 -5.86 17.62 -5.91
C ALA A 255 -4.73 16.61 -6.10
N TYR A 256 -3.51 16.93 -5.65
CA TYR A 256 -2.37 16.02 -5.73
C TYR A 256 -2.63 14.73 -4.96
N SER A 257 -3.06 14.85 -3.69
CA SER A 257 -3.33 13.67 -2.85
C SER A 257 -4.52 12.86 -3.37
N GLY A 258 -5.55 13.51 -3.93
CA GLY A 258 -6.71 12.83 -4.50
C GLY A 258 -6.36 12.04 -5.73
N VAL A 259 -5.68 12.66 -6.71
CA VAL A 259 -5.34 12.01 -7.98
C VAL A 259 -4.26 10.95 -7.80
N ILE A 260 -3.12 11.33 -7.22
CA ILE A 260 -1.94 10.45 -7.16
C ILE A 260 -2.08 9.42 -6.04
N CYS A 261 -2.49 9.84 -4.85
CA CYS A 261 -2.35 9.01 -3.66
C CYS A 261 -3.62 8.27 -3.24
N SER A 262 -4.81 8.71 -3.64
CA SER A 262 -6.03 7.93 -3.44
C SER A 262 -6.44 7.25 -4.74
N GLY A 263 -6.56 8.00 -5.83
CA GLY A 263 -7.00 7.46 -7.12
C GLY A 263 -6.02 6.46 -7.72
N MET A 264 -4.82 6.92 -8.09
CA MET A 264 -3.81 6.04 -8.71
C MET A 264 -3.24 5.03 -7.71
N ALA A 265 -2.88 5.45 -6.50
CA ALA A 265 -2.22 4.56 -5.56
C ALA A 265 -3.13 3.42 -5.06
N TYR A 266 -4.43 3.63 -4.78
CA TYR A 266 -5.30 2.50 -4.40
C TYR A 266 -5.51 1.52 -5.53
N TYR A 267 -5.63 2.03 -6.76
CA TYR A 267 -5.70 1.18 -7.95
C TYR A 267 -4.44 0.34 -8.11
N ILE A 268 -3.26 0.98 -8.09
CA ILE A 268 -1.96 0.31 -8.16
C ILE A 268 -1.82 -0.69 -7.02
N GLN A 269 -2.14 -0.29 -5.79
CA GLN A 269 -2.13 -1.15 -4.62
C GLN A 269 -3.02 -2.37 -4.85
N GLY A 270 -4.26 -2.21 -5.30
CA GLY A 270 -5.17 -3.32 -5.60
C GLY A 270 -4.59 -4.29 -6.65
N MET A 271 -4.01 -3.77 -7.73
CA MET A 271 -3.34 -4.59 -8.76
C MET A 271 -2.15 -5.38 -8.19
N VAL A 272 -1.32 -4.72 -7.38
CA VAL A 272 -0.12 -5.34 -6.80
C VAL A 272 -0.49 -6.33 -5.70
N LEU A 273 -1.52 -6.07 -4.91
CA LEU A 273 -2.07 -7.01 -3.92
C LEU A 273 -2.49 -8.32 -4.59
N LYS A 274 -3.21 -8.24 -5.70
CA LYS A 274 -3.68 -9.40 -6.45
C LYS A 274 -2.53 -10.23 -7.06
N THR A 275 -1.46 -9.58 -7.49
CA THR A 275 -0.35 -10.24 -8.22
C THR A 275 0.83 -10.65 -7.33
N LYS A 276 1.13 -9.89 -6.29
CA LYS A 276 2.33 -10.05 -5.45
C LYS A 276 2.02 -10.24 -3.96
N GLY A 277 0.77 -10.05 -3.52
CA GLY A 277 0.32 -10.21 -2.13
C GLY A 277 0.52 -8.97 -1.24
N PRO A 278 -0.13 -8.94 -0.06
CA PRO A 278 -0.12 -7.81 0.88
C PRO A 278 1.25 -7.44 1.41
N VAL A 279 2.02 -8.43 1.86
CA VAL A 279 3.37 -8.22 2.40
C VAL A 279 4.30 -7.50 1.41
N PHE A 280 4.11 -7.74 0.11
CA PHE A 280 4.94 -7.10 -0.91
C PHE A 280 4.70 -5.61 -1.01
N VAL A 281 3.45 -5.14 -0.97
CA VAL A 281 3.14 -3.72 -1.08
C VAL A 281 3.67 -3.00 0.16
N THR A 282 3.40 -3.54 1.34
CA THR A 282 3.76 -2.92 2.61
C THR A 282 5.27 -2.91 2.84
N ALA A 283 6.02 -3.91 2.34
CA ALA A 283 7.47 -3.94 2.48
C ALA A 283 8.17 -2.69 1.91
N PHE A 284 7.59 -1.98 0.95
CA PHE A 284 8.19 -0.76 0.38
C PHE A 284 7.85 0.53 1.12
N SER A 285 7.02 0.51 2.17
CA SER A 285 6.73 1.71 2.97
C SER A 285 7.97 2.49 3.46
N PRO A 286 9.10 1.83 3.83
CA PRO A 286 10.29 2.54 4.26
C PRO A 286 10.93 3.39 3.17
N LEU A 287 10.70 3.08 1.89
CA LEU A 287 11.19 3.90 0.78
C LEU A 287 10.55 5.30 0.83
N SER A 288 9.25 5.38 1.12
CA SER A 288 8.58 6.67 1.33
C SER A 288 9.22 7.46 2.46
N MET A 289 9.53 6.82 3.60
CA MET A 289 10.18 7.46 4.75
C MET A 289 11.55 8.07 4.40
N VAL A 290 12.37 7.37 3.61
CA VAL A 290 13.66 7.88 3.13
C VAL A 290 13.44 9.13 2.27
N ILE A 291 12.50 9.08 1.32
CA ILE A 291 12.19 10.21 0.44
C ILE A 291 11.63 11.39 1.25
N VAL A 292 10.71 11.16 2.19
CA VAL A 292 10.15 12.20 3.10
C VAL A 292 11.25 12.85 3.92
N THR A 293 12.24 12.10 4.39
CA THR A 293 13.34 12.67 5.17
C THR A 293 14.20 13.61 4.34
N ILE A 294 14.49 13.26 3.09
CA ILE A 294 15.24 14.11 2.16
C ILE A 294 14.42 15.35 1.81
N LEU A 295 13.17 15.17 1.37
CA LEU A 295 12.29 16.27 0.97
C LEU A 295 11.91 17.18 2.14
N GLY A 296 11.69 16.62 3.33
CA GLY A 296 11.39 17.37 4.55
C GLY A 296 12.56 18.23 5.00
N SER A 297 13.79 17.74 4.85
CA SER A 297 14.98 18.55 5.13
C SER A 297 15.11 19.75 4.16
N ILE A 298 14.82 19.55 2.88
CA ILE A 298 14.93 20.59 1.84
C ILE A 298 13.77 21.61 1.92
N PHE A 299 12.53 21.13 1.97
CA PHE A 299 11.33 21.96 1.82
C PHE A 299 10.68 22.42 3.13
N LEU A 300 10.84 21.66 4.22
CA LEU A 300 10.29 21.99 5.54
C LEU A 300 11.40 22.43 6.53
N SER A 301 12.65 22.52 6.06
CA SER A 301 13.82 22.84 6.87
C SER A 301 13.97 21.95 8.12
N GLU A 302 13.54 20.69 8.03
CA GLU A 302 13.70 19.74 9.12
C GLU A 302 15.20 19.40 9.34
N ILE A 303 15.66 19.53 10.59
CA ILE A 303 17.04 19.22 10.97
C ILE A 303 17.28 17.70 10.87
N LEU A 304 18.37 17.31 10.19
CA LEU A 304 18.80 15.92 10.13
C LEU A 304 19.77 15.60 11.26
N TYR A 305 19.61 14.39 11.79
CA TYR A 305 20.47 13.83 12.84
C TYR A 305 21.15 12.57 12.31
N MET A 306 22.36 12.26 12.80
CA MET A 306 23.13 11.11 12.34
C MET A 306 22.37 9.77 12.43
N GLY A 307 21.52 9.59 13.45
CA GLY A 307 20.69 8.40 13.59
C GLY A 307 19.71 8.18 12.43
N ARG A 308 19.26 9.27 11.78
CA ARG A 308 18.38 9.20 10.59
C ARG A 308 19.12 8.67 9.36
N ILE A 309 20.41 9.01 9.22
CA ILE A 309 21.27 8.52 8.15
C ILE A 309 21.55 7.02 8.34
N LEU A 310 21.95 6.63 9.55
CA LEU A 310 22.21 5.22 9.88
C LEU A 310 20.95 4.36 9.70
N GLY A 311 19.80 4.82 10.18
CA GLY A 311 18.53 4.12 10.00
C GLY A 311 18.14 3.96 8.53
N THR A 312 18.39 4.96 7.68
CA THR A 312 18.18 4.88 6.23
C THR A 312 19.02 3.77 5.59
N ILE A 313 20.30 3.65 5.96
CA ILE A 313 21.17 2.58 5.46
C ILE A 313 20.62 1.20 5.84
N VAL A 314 20.21 1.03 7.10
CA VAL A 314 19.64 -0.24 7.59
C VAL A 314 18.33 -0.58 6.87
N ILE A 315 17.48 0.42 6.60
CA ILE A 315 16.25 0.25 5.83
C ILE A 315 16.55 -0.27 4.42
N VAL A 316 17.50 0.34 3.70
CA VAL A 316 17.87 -0.08 2.33
C VAL A 316 18.39 -1.52 2.32
N LEU A 317 19.20 -1.89 3.31
CA LEU A 317 19.68 -3.27 3.48
C LEU A 317 18.53 -4.24 3.76
N GLY A 318 17.59 -3.87 4.64
CA GLY A 318 16.40 -4.67 4.94
C GLY A 318 15.53 -4.89 3.71
N LEU A 319 15.25 -3.84 2.94
CA LEU A 319 14.53 -3.90 1.66
C LEU A 319 15.24 -4.82 0.66
N TYR A 320 16.56 -4.71 0.54
CA TYR A 320 17.34 -5.59 -0.34
C TYR A 320 17.17 -7.07 0.02
N ILE A 321 17.23 -7.41 1.31
CA ILE A 321 17.04 -8.78 1.80
C ILE A 321 15.63 -9.30 1.46
N VAL A 322 14.59 -8.46 1.63
CA VAL A 322 13.21 -8.82 1.25
C VAL A 322 13.09 -9.07 -0.25
N LEU A 323 13.67 -8.19 -1.08
CA LEU A 323 13.66 -8.31 -2.53
C LEU A 323 14.40 -9.55 -3.00
N TRP A 324 15.56 -9.85 -2.41
CA TRP A 324 16.35 -11.05 -2.70
C TRP A 324 15.62 -12.33 -2.32
N GLY A 325 14.99 -12.36 -1.13
CA GLY A 325 14.17 -13.49 -0.70
C GLY A 325 13.01 -13.77 -1.67
N LYS A 326 12.51 -12.74 -2.37
CA LYS A 326 11.41 -12.87 -3.32
C LYS A 326 11.85 -13.15 -4.76
N SER A 327 13.01 -12.67 -5.21
CA SER A 327 13.53 -12.98 -6.55
C SER A 327 13.85 -14.47 -6.70
N LYS A 328 14.19 -15.13 -5.58
CA LYS A 328 14.41 -16.57 -5.50
C LYS A 328 13.14 -17.43 -5.53
N ASP A 329 11.96 -16.87 -5.25
CA ASP A 329 10.68 -17.58 -5.43
C ASP A 329 10.29 -17.75 -6.92
N GLN A 330 10.93 -16.99 -7.82
CA GLN A 330 10.60 -16.98 -9.25
C GLN A 330 11.51 -17.85 -10.13
N GLN A 331 12.47 -18.57 -9.54
CA GLN A 331 13.19 -19.61 -10.26
C GLN A 331 12.35 -20.89 -10.22
N PRO A 332 11.89 -21.44 -11.36
CA PRO A 332 11.35 -22.79 -11.39
C PRO A 332 12.49 -23.70 -10.93
N GLY A 333 12.31 -24.33 -9.77
CA GLY A 333 13.19 -25.41 -9.37
C GLY A 333 13.17 -26.46 -10.47
N SER A 334 14.35 -26.79 -10.97
CA SER A 334 14.66 -28.04 -11.63
C SER A 334 13.97 -29.18 -10.87
N GLY A 335 12.87 -29.67 -11.44
CA GLY A 335 12.28 -30.94 -11.01
C GLY A 335 13.28 -32.03 -11.37
N ASP A 336 13.86 -32.64 -10.35
CA ASP A 336 14.46 -33.96 -10.44
C ASP A 336 13.31 -34.97 -10.59
N ASP A 337 12.67 -34.96 -11.76
CA ASP A 337 11.82 -36.07 -12.18
C ASP A 337 12.77 -37.16 -12.69
N LYS A 338 13.16 -38.06 -11.78
CA LYS A 338 13.61 -39.39 -12.18
C LYS A 338 12.44 -40.11 -12.83
N VAL A 339 12.26 -39.84 -14.12
CA VAL A 339 11.55 -40.74 -15.03
C VAL A 339 12.39 -41.99 -15.12
N THR A 340 11.94 -43.06 -14.46
CA THR A 340 12.39 -44.42 -14.75
C THR A 340 12.12 -44.73 -16.21
N ASP A 341 13.20 -44.86 -16.97
CA ASP A 341 13.22 -45.38 -18.34
C ASP A 341 12.57 -46.76 -18.39
N LEU A 342 11.60 -46.93 -19.30
CA LEU A 342 11.26 -48.21 -19.92
C LEU A 342 11.19 -47.97 -21.44
N PRO A 343 11.91 -48.76 -22.25
CA PRO A 343 12.27 -48.36 -23.62
C PRO A 343 11.15 -48.58 -24.63
N THR A 344 11.02 -47.58 -25.50
CA THR A 344 10.20 -47.56 -26.71
C THR A 344 10.67 -48.61 -27.72
N ALA A 345 9.80 -49.58 -28.06
CA ALA A 345 9.97 -50.40 -29.25
C ALA A 345 9.23 -49.76 -30.42
N ASN A 346 10.00 -49.37 -31.44
CA ASN A 346 9.52 -48.94 -32.75
C ASN A 346 8.74 -50.05 -33.47
N ALA A 347 7.64 -49.69 -34.12
CA ALA A 347 7.22 -50.32 -35.38
C ALA A 347 6.32 -49.36 -36.16
N ALA A 348 6.82 -48.93 -37.32
CA ALA A 348 6.03 -48.29 -38.36
C ALA A 348 5.27 -49.34 -39.16
N ALA A 349 3.98 -49.09 -39.48
CA ALA A 349 3.31 -49.63 -40.66
C ALA A 349 1.94 -48.94 -40.91
N THR A 350 1.90 -48.16 -41.98
CA THR A 350 0.92 -48.17 -43.09
C THR A 350 -0.59 -48.39 -42.85
N ALA A 351 -1.36 -47.35 -43.21
CA ALA A 351 -2.65 -47.31 -43.93
C ALA A 351 -3.65 -48.49 -43.87
N SER A 352 -4.90 -48.20 -43.48
CA SER A 352 -6.09 -48.24 -44.37
C SER A 352 -7.39 -47.95 -43.62
N SER A 353 -8.33 -47.35 -44.34
CA SER A 353 -9.74 -47.08 -44.06
C SER A 353 -10.56 -48.33 -43.71
N VAL A 354 -11.64 -48.17 -42.93
CA VAL A 354 -13.03 -48.56 -43.27
C VAL A 354 -13.97 -48.19 -42.11
N ASP A 355 -15.18 -47.80 -42.53
CA ASP A 355 -16.36 -47.35 -41.79
C ASP A 355 -17.09 -48.51 -41.06
N ASP A 356 -18.17 -48.11 -40.38
CA ASP A 356 -19.35 -48.89 -39.96
C ASP A 356 -19.45 -49.45 -38.51
N ASP A 357 -20.48 -48.89 -37.87
CA ASP A 357 -21.60 -49.56 -37.20
C ASP A 357 -21.68 -49.68 -35.67
N GLU A 358 -22.91 -49.37 -35.25
CA GLU A 358 -23.48 -49.28 -33.92
C GLU A 358 -23.28 -50.56 -33.08
N HIS A 359 -23.05 -50.39 -31.78
CA HIS A 359 -23.69 -51.26 -30.80
C HIS A 359 -23.97 -50.57 -29.47
N PHE A 360 -25.26 -50.54 -29.17
CA PHE A 360 -25.96 -50.18 -27.95
C PHE A 360 -25.65 -51.19 -26.83
N VAL A 361 -25.27 -50.76 -25.61
CA VAL A 361 -25.65 -51.42 -24.33
C VAL A 361 -25.64 -50.39 -23.19
N SER A 362 -26.76 -50.35 -22.47
CA SER A 362 -27.11 -49.55 -21.29
C SER A 362 -26.84 -50.27 -19.95
N LEU A 363 -26.99 -49.51 -18.84
CA LEU A 363 -27.11 -49.93 -17.41
C LEU A 363 -25.76 -50.25 -16.72
N GLU A 364 -25.49 -49.98 -15.43
CA GLU A 364 -26.35 -49.59 -14.31
C GLU A 364 -25.53 -48.94 -13.16
N VAL A 365 -26.25 -48.10 -12.40
CA VAL A 365 -26.12 -47.66 -11.01
C VAL A 365 -25.28 -48.54 -10.05
N SER A 366 -24.40 -47.93 -9.23
CA SER A 366 -24.52 -47.99 -7.75
C SER A 366 -23.56 -47.05 -7.02
N ARG A 367 -24.10 -46.45 -5.95
CA ARG A 367 -23.41 -45.71 -4.88
C ARG A 367 -22.49 -46.62 -4.06
N ALA A 368 -21.40 -46.04 -3.57
CA ALA A 368 -20.98 -46.07 -2.16
C ALA A 368 -20.18 -44.80 -1.87
#